data_AF-A0A9D0VL40-F1
#
_entry.id   AF-A0A9D0VL40-F1
#
_cell.length_a   1.000
_cell.length_b   1.000
_cell.length_c   1.000
_cell.angle_alpha   90.00
_cell.angle_beta   90.00
_cell.angle_gamma   90.00
#
_symmetry.space_group_name_H-M   'P 1'
#
loop_
_entity.id
_entity.type
_entity.pdbx_description
1 polymer ?
#
loop_
_entity_poly.entity_id
_entity_poly.type
_entity_poly.pdbx_seq_one_letter_code
_entity_poly.pdbx_strand_id
1 'polypeptide(L)'
;TRRQDHEQWLKELEATVHEDRPFTLATDPHKCGFGRWYDQFRTDHLLLASHMRAFDAPHKAIHKIAHEVVELTRDGHKDRALEIVERARVTVLASLVDLFAGAESLVRDAFNEIAVLIEAGGRSFAIAVDSVETLEAFEMAALEPADQHGTNRSTGLVAFARRSSGSLCLVLDPDILATSAGLGRRGDLSPISA
;
A
#
# COMPACT_ATOMS: atom_id res chain seq x y z
N THR A 1 9.38 -6.85 -11.84
CA THR A 1 8.59 -6.98 -10.60
C THR A 1 7.70 -8.21 -10.70
N ARG A 2 7.11 -8.72 -9.60
CA ARG A 2 6.23 -9.91 -9.66
C ARG A 2 5.01 -9.72 -10.56
N ARG A 3 4.52 -8.49 -10.68
CA ARG A 3 3.54 -8.08 -11.69
C ARG A 3 4.03 -8.34 -13.11
N GLN A 4 5.19 -7.78 -13.46
CA GLN A 4 5.80 -7.96 -14.79
C GLN A 4 6.11 -9.43 -15.09
N ASP A 5 6.49 -10.23 -14.09
CA ASP A 5 6.72 -11.67 -14.27
C ASP A 5 5.45 -12.36 -14.82
N HIS A 6 4.25 -12.00 -14.35
CA HIS A 6 2.98 -12.56 -14.84
C HIS A 6 2.55 -12.00 -16.20
N GLU A 7 2.80 -10.70 -16.45
CA GLU A 7 2.56 -10.09 -17.76
C GLU A 7 3.40 -10.79 -18.84
N GLN A 8 4.69 -11.01 -18.55
CA GLN A 8 5.61 -11.71 -19.44
C GLN A 8 5.26 -13.20 -19.55
N TRP A 9 4.78 -13.83 -18.47
CA TRP A 9 4.34 -15.22 -18.48
C TRP A 9 3.18 -15.44 -19.47
N LEU A 10 2.17 -14.57 -19.47
CA LEU A 10 1.04 -14.70 -20.39
C LEU A 10 1.44 -14.40 -21.84
N LYS A 11 2.32 -13.40 -22.03
CA LYS A 11 2.90 -13.08 -23.34
C LYS A 11 3.72 -14.25 -23.91
N GLU A 12 4.48 -14.94 -23.06
CA GLU A 12 5.23 -16.13 -23.46
C GLU A 12 4.28 -17.27 -23.84
N LEU A 13 3.20 -17.48 -23.08
CA LEU A 13 2.20 -18.49 -23.39
C LEU A 13 1.57 -18.23 -24.77
N GLU A 14 1.18 -17.00 -25.06
CA GLU A 14 0.69 -16.56 -26.37
C GLU A 14 1.70 -16.87 -27.49
N ALA A 15 2.97 -16.50 -27.29
CA ALA A 15 4.02 -16.74 -28.26
C ALA A 15 4.18 -18.23 -28.56
N THR A 16 4.05 -19.10 -27.56
CA THR A 16 4.13 -20.56 -27.80
C THR A 16 3.04 -21.11 -28.71
N VAL A 17 1.84 -20.52 -28.68
CA VAL A 17 0.74 -20.90 -29.57
C VAL A 17 1.05 -20.50 -31.01
N HIS A 18 1.54 -19.28 -31.22
CA HIS A 18 1.92 -18.77 -32.53
C HIS A 18 3.09 -19.54 -33.14
N GLU A 19 4.11 -19.81 -32.34
CA GLU A 19 5.36 -20.42 -32.77
C GLU A 19 5.33 -21.96 -32.80
N ASP A 20 4.24 -22.58 -32.32
CA ASP A 20 4.08 -24.04 -32.23
C ASP A 20 5.18 -24.73 -31.41
N ARG A 21 5.60 -24.09 -30.33
CA ARG A 21 6.69 -24.58 -29.47
C ARG A 21 6.19 -24.96 -28.08
N PRO A 22 6.91 -25.84 -27.35
CA PRO A 22 6.56 -26.14 -25.97
C PRO A 22 6.60 -24.92 -25.06
N PHE A 23 5.61 -24.80 -24.17
CA PHE A 23 5.63 -23.85 -23.06
C PHE A 23 6.51 -24.38 -21.92
N THR A 24 7.50 -23.58 -21.51
CA THR A 24 8.57 -24.01 -20.60
C THR A 24 8.54 -23.31 -19.24
N LEU A 25 7.71 -22.28 -19.06
CA LEU A 25 7.58 -21.61 -17.78
C LEU A 25 6.75 -22.43 -16.80
N ALA A 26 6.90 -22.14 -15.51
CA ALA A 26 6.17 -22.84 -14.45
C ALA A 26 4.65 -22.64 -14.58
N THR A 27 3.91 -23.75 -14.62
CA THR A 27 2.43 -23.76 -14.60
C THR A 27 1.86 -24.04 -13.21
N ASP A 28 2.69 -24.45 -12.26
CA ASP A 28 2.31 -24.60 -10.87
C ASP A 28 2.38 -23.21 -10.17
N PRO A 29 1.26 -22.70 -9.63
CA PRO A 29 1.23 -21.39 -8.99
C PRO A 29 2.22 -21.28 -7.82
N HIS A 30 2.50 -22.36 -7.09
CA HIS A 30 3.44 -22.34 -5.96
C HIS A 30 4.91 -22.34 -6.41
N LYS A 31 5.18 -22.65 -7.68
CA LYS A 31 6.54 -22.67 -8.25
C LYS A 31 6.91 -21.40 -8.99
N CYS A 32 6.01 -20.42 -9.12
CA CYS A 32 6.40 -19.12 -9.66
C CYS A 32 7.12 -18.29 -8.57
N GLY A 33 7.81 -17.23 -8.98
CA GLY A 33 8.57 -16.38 -8.05
C GLY A 33 7.68 -15.68 -7.01
N PHE A 34 6.45 -15.36 -7.37
CA PHE A 34 5.45 -14.82 -6.45
C PHE A 34 4.90 -15.90 -5.52
N GLY A 35 4.48 -17.05 -6.05
CA GLY A 35 3.90 -18.15 -5.26
C GLY A 35 4.82 -18.66 -4.15
N ARG A 36 6.11 -18.87 -4.46
CA ARG A 36 7.10 -19.28 -3.45
C ARG A 36 7.18 -18.30 -2.28
N TRP A 37 7.10 -17.01 -2.57
CA TRP A 37 7.10 -15.96 -1.54
C TRP A 37 5.75 -15.89 -0.82
N TYR A 38 4.65 -15.98 -1.57
CA TYR A 38 3.29 -15.92 -1.07
C TYR A 38 3.00 -16.99 -0.01
N ASP A 39 3.46 -18.23 -0.25
CA ASP A 39 3.27 -19.35 0.68
C ASP A 39 3.93 -19.08 2.06
N GLN A 40 5.01 -18.31 2.06
CA GLN A 40 5.80 -17.96 3.25
C GLN A 40 5.39 -16.61 3.84
N PHE A 41 4.62 -15.79 3.13
CA PHE A 41 4.27 -14.43 3.54
C PHE A 41 3.41 -14.45 4.82
N ARG A 42 3.79 -13.61 5.79
CA ARG A 42 3.05 -13.38 7.04
C ARG A 42 3.06 -11.87 7.33
N THR A 43 1.95 -11.35 7.85
CA THR A 43 1.82 -9.95 8.28
C THR A 43 0.75 -9.85 9.37
N ASP A 44 0.96 -8.94 10.31
CA ASP A 44 -0.03 -8.58 11.34
C ASP A 44 -0.92 -7.41 10.90
N HIS A 45 -0.60 -6.77 9.76
CA HIS A 45 -1.40 -5.68 9.22
C HIS A 45 -2.67 -6.22 8.56
N LEU A 46 -3.83 -6.04 9.22
CA LEU A 46 -5.11 -6.66 8.83
C LEU A 46 -5.53 -6.33 7.39
N LEU A 47 -5.41 -5.07 6.95
CA LEU A 47 -5.78 -4.68 5.58
C LEU A 47 -4.88 -5.36 4.53
N LEU A 48 -3.56 -5.33 4.73
CA LEU A 48 -2.61 -6.03 3.86
C LEU A 48 -2.88 -7.54 3.85
N ALA A 49 -3.15 -8.17 5.01
CA ALA A 49 -3.48 -9.59 5.08
C ALA A 49 -4.73 -9.93 4.26
N SER A 50 -5.80 -9.13 4.38
CA SER A 50 -7.03 -9.29 3.60
C SER A 50 -6.76 -9.13 2.10
N HIS A 51 -6.03 -8.08 1.72
CA HIS A 51 -5.68 -7.80 0.34
C HIS A 51 -4.85 -8.92 -0.30
N MET A 52 -3.85 -9.43 0.42
CA MET A 52 -3.02 -10.53 -0.05
C MET A 52 -3.82 -11.83 -0.25
N ARG A 53 -4.86 -12.10 0.54
CA ARG A 53 -5.73 -13.27 0.30
C ARG A 53 -6.47 -13.22 -1.03
N ALA A 54 -6.78 -12.02 -1.53
CA ALA A 54 -7.49 -11.84 -2.80
C ALA A 54 -6.67 -12.29 -4.02
N PHE A 55 -5.35 -12.45 -3.89
CA PHE A 55 -4.50 -13.00 -4.96
C PHE A 55 -4.74 -14.50 -5.23
N ASP A 56 -5.15 -15.28 -4.23
CA ASP A 56 -5.10 -16.76 -4.33
C ASP A 56 -5.90 -17.29 -5.52
N ALA A 57 -7.16 -16.86 -5.65
CA ALA A 57 -8.05 -17.30 -6.72
C ALA A 57 -7.56 -16.89 -8.12
N PRO A 58 -7.28 -15.61 -8.43
CA PRO A 58 -6.81 -15.22 -9.76
C PRO A 58 -5.40 -15.76 -10.07
N HIS A 59 -4.53 -15.94 -9.07
CA HIS A 59 -3.20 -16.52 -9.27
C HIS A 59 -3.27 -18.02 -9.64
N LYS A 60 -4.14 -18.79 -8.99
CA LYS A 60 -4.40 -20.18 -9.40
C LYS A 60 -5.06 -20.25 -10.78
N ALA A 61 -5.97 -19.32 -11.08
CA ALA A 61 -6.67 -19.28 -12.35
C ALA A 61 -5.71 -19.02 -13.53
N ILE A 62 -4.80 -18.04 -13.43
CA ILE A 62 -3.88 -17.74 -14.55
C ILE A 62 -2.95 -18.91 -14.86
N HIS A 63 -2.45 -19.59 -13.82
CA HIS A 63 -1.57 -20.74 -13.98
C HIS A 63 -2.29 -21.97 -14.54
N LYS A 64 -3.58 -22.15 -14.23
CA LYS A 64 -4.40 -23.22 -14.82
C LYS A 64 -4.60 -23.04 -16.32
N ILE A 65 -4.63 -21.81 -16.83
CA ILE A 65 -4.87 -21.51 -18.25
C ILE A 65 -3.80 -22.11 -19.15
N ALA A 66 -2.54 -22.21 -18.71
CA ALA A 66 -1.49 -22.83 -19.50
C ALA A 66 -1.82 -24.29 -19.89
N HIS A 67 -2.43 -25.06 -18.99
CA HIS A 67 -2.81 -26.44 -19.30
C HIS A 67 -3.81 -26.51 -20.45
N GLU A 68 -4.87 -25.68 -20.39
CA GLU A 68 -5.92 -25.64 -21.41
C GLU A 68 -5.38 -25.14 -22.77
N VAL A 69 -4.54 -24.10 -22.75
CA VAL A 69 -3.94 -23.53 -23.95
C VAL A 69 -2.97 -24.50 -24.62
N VAL A 70 -2.15 -25.21 -23.85
CA VAL A 70 -1.20 -26.20 -24.38
C VAL A 70 -1.94 -27.40 -24.98
N GLU A 71 -3.00 -27.89 -24.33
CA GLU A 71 -3.83 -28.98 -24.86
C GLU A 71 -4.50 -28.60 -26.17
N LEU A 72 -5.15 -27.43 -26.23
CA LEU A 72 -5.79 -26.96 -27.46
C LEU A 72 -4.80 -26.74 -28.60
N THR A 73 -3.61 -26.21 -28.29
CA THR A 73 -2.55 -26.01 -29.28
C THR A 73 -2.08 -27.34 -29.86
N ARG A 74 -1.83 -28.34 -29.01
CA ARG A 74 -1.45 -29.70 -29.42
C ARG A 74 -2.51 -30.36 -30.30
N ASP A 75 -3.78 -30.12 -29.99
CA ASP A 75 -4.92 -30.68 -30.73
C ASP A 75 -5.25 -29.88 -32.02
N GLY A 76 -4.44 -28.87 -32.36
CA GLY A 76 -4.56 -28.08 -33.60
C GLY A 76 -5.56 -26.93 -33.52
N HIS A 77 -6.12 -26.64 -32.34
CA HIS A 77 -7.15 -25.62 -32.10
C HIS A 77 -6.55 -24.26 -31.68
N LYS A 78 -5.61 -23.73 -32.48
CA LYS A 78 -4.86 -22.51 -32.16
C LYS A 78 -5.73 -21.27 -31.95
N ASP A 79 -6.71 -21.03 -32.80
CA ASP A 79 -7.60 -19.86 -32.69
C ASP A 79 -8.32 -19.84 -31.33
N ARG A 80 -8.82 -21.01 -30.91
CA ARG A 80 -9.51 -21.18 -29.63
C ARG A 80 -8.56 -21.06 -28.43
N ALA A 81 -7.31 -21.49 -28.59
CA ALA A 81 -6.26 -21.27 -27.59
C ALA A 81 -5.94 -19.77 -27.42
N LEU A 82 -5.84 -19.02 -28.52
CA LEU A 82 -5.61 -17.58 -28.51
C LEU A 82 -6.80 -16.80 -27.91
N GLU A 83 -8.04 -17.23 -28.18
CA GLU A 83 -9.23 -16.65 -27.53
C GLU A 83 -9.20 -16.79 -26.00
N ILE A 84 -8.71 -17.91 -25.49
CA ILE A 84 -8.56 -18.13 -24.04
C ILE A 84 -7.45 -17.23 -23.49
N VAL A 85 -6.32 -17.13 -24.17
CA VAL A 85 -5.22 -16.23 -23.77
C VAL A 85 -5.70 -14.78 -23.69
N GLU A 86 -6.44 -14.32 -24.70
CA GLU A 86 -6.91 -12.94 -24.72
C GLU A 86 -7.97 -12.68 -23.65
N ARG A 87 -8.89 -13.63 -23.43
CA ARG A 87 -9.83 -13.55 -22.31
C ARG A 87 -9.09 -13.49 -20.96
N ALA A 88 -8.05 -14.30 -20.78
CA ALA A 88 -7.24 -14.31 -19.57
C ALA A 88 -6.57 -12.96 -19.33
N ARG A 89 -6.08 -12.31 -20.41
CA ARG A 89 -5.44 -10.99 -20.36
C ARG A 89 -6.37 -9.94 -19.77
N VAL A 90 -7.59 -9.83 -20.30
CA VAL A 90 -8.54 -8.79 -19.92
C VAL A 90 -9.35 -9.09 -18.66
N THR A 91 -9.22 -10.30 -18.09
CA THR A 91 -9.94 -10.71 -16.87
C THR A 91 -8.97 -11.02 -15.73
N VAL A 92 -8.32 -12.19 -15.79
CA VAL A 92 -7.52 -12.72 -14.68
C VAL A 92 -6.22 -11.94 -14.51
N LEU A 93 -5.49 -11.68 -15.60
CA LEU A 93 -4.24 -10.92 -15.53
C LEU A 93 -4.49 -9.47 -15.12
N ALA A 94 -5.52 -8.83 -15.68
CA ALA A 94 -5.93 -7.48 -15.28
C ALA A 94 -6.22 -7.41 -13.76
N SER A 95 -6.98 -8.37 -13.22
CA SER A 95 -7.24 -8.45 -11.78
C SER A 95 -5.95 -8.64 -10.95
N LEU A 96 -4.99 -9.46 -11.40
CA LEU A 96 -3.70 -9.60 -10.73
C LEU A 96 -2.89 -8.30 -10.75
N VAL A 97 -2.89 -7.57 -11.87
CA VAL A 97 -2.23 -6.28 -12.01
C VAL A 97 -2.79 -5.27 -11.00
N ASP A 98 -4.11 -5.19 -10.87
CA ASP A 98 -4.79 -4.32 -9.90
C ASP A 98 -4.44 -4.70 -8.45
N LEU A 99 -4.41 -6.01 -8.16
CA LEU A 99 -4.03 -6.51 -6.85
C LEU A 99 -2.57 -6.16 -6.51
N PHE A 100 -1.64 -6.28 -7.46
CA PHE A 100 -0.25 -5.86 -7.25
C PHE A 100 -0.15 -4.36 -6.96
N ALA A 101 -0.86 -3.52 -7.72
CA ALA A 101 -0.87 -2.07 -7.50
C ALA A 101 -1.44 -1.72 -6.11
N GLY A 102 -2.54 -2.37 -5.69
CA GLY A 102 -3.13 -2.17 -4.38
C GLY A 102 -2.21 -2.59 -3.23
N ALA A 103 -1.48 -3.71 -3.39
CA ALA A 103 -0.53 -4.16 -2.39
C ALA A 103 0.64 -3.17 -2.22
N GLU A 104 1.15 -2.64 -3.34
CA GLU A 104 2.18 -1.59 -3.30
C GLU A 104 1.68 -0.31 -2.60
N SER A 105 0.42 0.07 -2.78
CA SER A 105 -0.18 1.21 -2.06
C SER A 105 -0.24 0.93 -0.56
N LEU A 106 -0.81 -0.20 -0.15
CA LEU A 106 -0.95 -0.57 1.26
C LEU A 106 0.41 -0.63 1.97
N VAL A 107 1.45 -1.13 1.29
CA VAL A 107 2.81 -1.14 1.83
C VAL A 107 3.34 0.27 1.98
N ARG A 108 3.18 1.15 0.97
CA ARG A 108 3.59 2.56 1.10
C ARG A 108 2.87 3.24 2.26
N ASP A 109 1.56 3.05 2.37
CA ASP A 109 0.75 3.67 3.42
C ASP A 109 1.14 3.13 4.81
N ALA A 110 1.46 1.84 4.93
CA ALA A 110 1.86 1.23 6.19
C ALA A 110 3.29 1.61 6.66
N PHE A 111 4.20 1.99 5.75
CA PHE A 111 5.60 2.29 6.08
C PHE A 111 5.95 3.78 6.03
N ASN A 112 5.00 4.66 5.71
CA ASN A 112 5.19 6.11 5.66
C ASN A 112 4.79 6.81 6.96
N GLU A 113 4.97 6.20 8.13
CA GLU A 113 4.90 6.96 9.38
C GLU A 113 6.08 7.96 9.42
N ILE A 114 5.79 9.22 9.09
CA ILE A 114 6.76 10.30 9.20
C ILE A 114 6.77 10.74 10.66
N ALA A 115 7.93 10.64 11.31
CA ALA A 115 8.12 11.22 12.63
C ALA A 115 8.48 12.71 12.48
N VAL A 116 7.54 13.60 12.80
CA VAL A 116 7.81 15.04 12.89
C VAL A 116 8.47 15.31 14.23
N LEU A 117 9.75 15.70 14.19
CA LEU A 117 10.48 16.14 15.39
C LEU A 117 10.09 17.59 15.71
N ILE A 118 9.58 17.82 16.91
CA ILE A 118 9.19 19.13 17.40
C ILE A 118 9.95 19.44 18.68
N GLU A 119 10.47 20.66 18.78
CA GLU A 119 11.07 21.18 20.01
C GLU A 119 10.05 22.04 20.74
N ALA A 120 9.77 21.68 21.99
CA ALA A 120 8.81 22.36 22.86
C ALA A 120 9.36 22.39 24.30
N GLY A 121 9.32 23.56 24.94
CA GLY A 121 9.84 23.74 26.31
C GLY A 121 11.29 23.27 26.52
N GLY A 122 12.15 23.33 25.49
CA GLY A 122 13.54 22.86 25.54
C GLY A 122 13.70 21.33 25.50
N ARG A 123 12.69 20.60 25.05
CA ARG A 123 12.71 19.14 24.86
C ARG A 123 12.27 18.81 23.44
N SER A 124 12.85 17.77 22.87
CA SER A 124 12.45 17.25 21.56
C SER A 124 11.43 16.11 21.70
N PHE A 125 10.39 16.15 20.88
CA PHE A 125 9.32 15.15 20.81
C PHE A 125 9.14 14.70 19.36
N ALA A 126 8.79 13.44 19.14
CA ALA A 126 8.44 12.92 17.82
C ALA A 126 6.93 12.66 17.76
N ILE A 127 6.26 13.21 16.75
CA ILE A 127 4.87 12.90 16.43
C ILE A 127 4.87 12.04 15.16
N ALA A 128 4.37 10.80 15.25
CA ALA A 128 4.13 9.99 14.07
C ALA A 128 2.91 10.53 13.31
N VAL A 129 3.08 10.81 12.02
CA VAL A 129 2.02 11.25 11.11
C VAL A 129 2.01 10.37 9.86
N ASP A 130 0.84 10.18 9.27
CA ASP A 130 0.69 9.35 8.06
C ASP A 130 1.36 9.98 6.83
N SER A 131 1.36 11.32 6.73
CA SER A 131 2.03 12.05 5.66
C SER A 131 2.19 13.54 5.98
N VAL A 132 3.12 14.20 5.28
CA VAL A 132 3.24 15.67 5.24
C VAL A 132 2.78 16.14 3.87
N GLU A 133 1.63 16.82 3.80
CA GLU A 133 1.03 17.19 2.52
C GLU A 133 1.76 18.35 1.82
N THR A 134 1.96 19.48 2.51
CA THR A 134 2.56 20.68 1.94
C THR A 134 2.94 21.70 3.03
N LEU A 135 3.79 22.66 2.69
CA LEU A 135 4.09 23.84 3.50
C LEU A 135 3.26 25.03 2.97
N GLU A 136 2.29 25.50 3.75
CA GLU A 136 1.49 26.70 3.45
C GLU A 136 1.74 27.77 4.53
N ALA A 137 1.88 29.02 4.10
CA ALA A 137 1.93 30.17 5.00
C ALA A 137 0.52 30.71 5.23
N PHE A 138 0.19 31.01 6.49
CA PHE A 138 -1.11 31.55 6.88
C PHE A 138 -0.95 32.96 7.45
N GLU A 139 -1.86 33.86 7.11
CA GLU A 139 -1.98 35.14 7.81
C GLU A 139 -2.61 34.90 9.19
N MET A 140 -2.00 35.47 10.23
CA MET A 140 -2.47 35.30 11.61
C MET A 140 -3.94 35.74 11.80
N ALA A 141 -4.39 36.74 11.05
CA ALA A 141 -5.77 37.24 11.11
C ALA A 141 -6.81 36.28 10.51
N ALA A 142 -6.38 35.33 9.68
CA ALA A 142 -7.25 34.33 9.06
C ALA A 142 -7.42 33.07 9.93
N LEU A 143 -6.78 33.01 11.10
CA LEU A 143 -6.93 31.92 12.05
C LEU A 143 -8.16 32.16 12.93
N GLU A 144 -9.03 31.16 12.99
CA GLU A 144 -10.21 31.17 13.87
C GLU A 144 -9.83 30.55 15.22
N PRO A 145 -9.82 31.30 16.34
CA PRO A 145 -9.40 30.79 17.63
C PRO A 145 -10.27 29.62 18.12
N ALA A 146 -9.63 28.59 18.67
CA ALA A 146 -10.31 27.36 19.06
C ALA A 146 -11.23 27.54 20.30
N ASP A 147 -10.95 28.54 21.14
CA ASP A 147 -11.71 28.86 22.35
C ASP A 147 -13.12 29.41 22.06
N GLN A 148 -13.31 30.04 20.90
CA GLN A 148 -14.61 30.53 20.42
C GLN A 148 -15.58 29.38 20.07
N HIS A 149 -15.08 28.15 19.98
CA HIS A 149 -15.83 26.97 19.58
C HIS A 149 -16.06 25.96 20.73
N GLY A 150 -15.87 26.38 21.99
CA GLY A 150 -16.11 25.54 23.16
C GLY A 150 -15.11 24.37 23.31
N THR A 151 -13.98 24.42 22.60
CA THR A 151 -12.93 23.41 22.71
C THR A 151 -12.04 23.70 23.92
N ASN A 152 -11.67 22.66 24.67
CA ASN A 152 -10.78 22.81 25.82
C ASN A 152 -9.32 22.91 25.34
N ARG A 153 -8.59 23.94 25.78
CA ARG A 153 -7.16 24.15 25.48
C ARG A 153 -6.25 22.98 25.90
N SER A 154 -6.74 22.03 26.70
CA SER A 154 -6.00 20.82 27.08
C SER A 154 -5.67 19.88 25.93
N THR A 155 -6.18 20.09 24.71
CA THR A 155 -5.91 19.23 23.54
C THR A 155 -4.75 19.69 22.66
N GLY A 156 -4.13 20.84 22.96
CA GLY A 156 -3.09 21.43 22.11
C GLY A 156 -3.61 22.10 20.83
N LEU A 157 -4.92 22.07 20.58
CA LEU A 157 -5.56 22.83 19.52
C LEU A 157 -5.66 24.31 19.91
N VAL A 158 -5.12 25.20 19.07
CA VAL A 158 -5.14 26.65 19.31
C VAL A 158 -6.00 27.42 18.33
N ALA A 159 -6.12 26.94 17.10
CA ALA A 159 -6.92 27.60 16.07
C ALA A 159 -7.38 26.62 14.99
N PHE A 160 -8.32 27.08 14.18
CA PHE A 160 -8.68 26.50 12.90
C PHE A 160 -8.16 27.41 11.78
N ALA A 161 -7.71 26.81 10.70
CA ALA A 161 -7.30 27.51 9.48
C ALA A 161 -8.00 26.89 8.27
N ARG A 162 -8.15 27.66 7.19
CA ARG A 162 -8.61 27.14 5.91
C ARG A 162 -7.50 27.25 4.88
N ARG A 163 -7.15 26.14 4.24
CA ARG A 163 -6.13 26.10 3.19
C ARG A 163 -6.58 26.90 1.98
N SER A 164 -5.61 27.23 1.12
CA SER A 164 -5.89 27.77 -0.21
C SER A 164 -6.83 26.89 -1.05
N SER A 165 -6.80 25.58 -0.82
CA SER A 165 -7.72 24.60 -1.42
C SER A 165 -9.16 24.63 -0.88
N GLY A 166 -9.41 25.35 0.22
CA GLY A 166 -10.69 25.39 0.92
C GLY A 166 -10.86 24.35 2.04
N SER A 167 -9.92 23.41 2.19
CA SER A 167 -9.95 22.40 3.26
C SER A 167 -9.67 23.00 4.63
N LEU A 168 -10.33 22.47 5.66
CA LEU A 168 -10.10 22.86 7.07
C LEU A 168 -8.83 22.21 7.62
N CYS A 169 -8.05 22.98 8.36
CA CYS A 169 -6.87 22.54 9.10
C CYS A 169 -6.97 22.88 10.58
N LEU A 170 -6.40 22.01 11.40
CA LEU A 170 -6.21 22.23 12.83
C LEU A 170 -4.83 22.82 13.07
N VAL A 171 -4.77 23.96 13.76
CA VAL A 171 -3.51 24.56 14.19
C VAL A 171 -3.21 24.09 15.60
N LEU A 172 -2.11 23.37 15.75
CA LEU A 172 -1.69 22.78 17.01
C LEU A 172 -0.50 23.56 17.58
N ASP A 173 -0.50 23.79 18.89
CA ASP A 173 0.62 24.34 19.63
C ASP A 173 1.40 23.19 20.29
N PRO A 174 2.67 22.99 19.91
CA PRO A 174 3.46 21.88 20.40
C PRO A 174 3.82 21.97 21.89
N ASP A 175 3.92 23.18 22.46
CA ASP A 175 4.20 23.36 23.89
C ASP A 175 3.00 22.91 24.73
N ILE A 176 1.79 23.20 24.26
CA ILE A 176 0.55 22.77 24.92
C ILE A 176 0.36 21.25 24.77
N LEU A 177 0.63 20.70 23.58
CA LEU A 177 0.61 19.25 23.33
C LEU A 177 1.57 18.47 24.24
N ALA A 178 2.80 18.97 24.41
CA ALA A 178 3.79 18.34 25.28
C ALA A 178 3.35 18.36 26.75
N THR A 179 2.69 19.43 27.17
CA THR A 179 2.21 19.60 28.56
C THR A 179 1.01 18.68 28.85
N SER A 180 0.06 18.56 27.92
CA SER A 180 -1.16 17.77 28.10
C SER A 180 -0.92 16.26 28.06
N ALA A 181 0.08 15.80 27.30
CA ALA A 181 0.48 14.39 27.24
C ALA A 181 1.19 13.88 28.52
N GLY A 182 1.31 14.70 29.58
CA GLY A 182 1.99 14.33 30.83
C GLY A 182 3.51 14.25 30.70
N LEU A 183 4.06 14.59 29.54
CA LEU A 183 5.49 14.53 29.25
C LEU A 183 6.30 15.57 30.03
N GLY A 184 5.65 16.56 30.66
CA GLY A 184 6.28 17.60 31.50
C GLY A 184 6.73 17.15 32.90
N ARG A 185 6.47 15.92 33.36
CA ARG A 185 6.95 15.44 34.68
C ARG A 185 8.26 14.66 34.53
N ARG A 186 9.28 15.01 35.34
CA ARG A 186 10.51 14.23 35.51
C ARG A 186 10.16 12.81 36.00
N GLY A 187 10.03 11.88 35.07
CA GLY A 187 10.16 10.45 35.31
C GLY A 187 11.60 10.06 35.05
N ASP A 188 12.27 9.53 36.07
CA ASP A 188 13.62 9.00 36.05
C ASP A 188 13.75 7.90 34.97
N LEU A 189 14.28 8.27 33.80
CA LEU A 189 14.71 7.30 32.80
C LEU A 189 16.13 6.90 33.16
N SER A 190 16.25 5.83 33.94
CA SER A 190 17.52 5.12 34.09
C SER A 190 18.02 4.64 32.71
N PRO A 191 19.32 4.78 32.41
CA PRO A 191 19.84 4.42 31.11
C PRO A 191 19.75 2.90 30.90
N ILE A 192 19.12 2.49 29.80
CA ILE A 192 19.24 1.13 29.29
C ILE A 192 20.70 0.94 28.90
N SER A 193 21.42 0.09 29.65
CA SER A 193 22.80 -0.28 29.32
C SER A 193 22.82 -1.14 28.05
N ALA A 194 23.80 -0.84 27.20
CA ALA A 194 24.10 -1.49 25.93
C ALA A 194 24.45 -2.98 26.08
#